data_AF-A0A948E1H6-F1
#
_entry.id   AF-A0A948E1H6-F1
#
_cell.length_a   1.000
_cell.length_b   1.000
_cell.length_c   1.000
_cell.angle_alpha   90.00
_cell.angle_beta   90.00
_cell.angle_gamma   90.00
#
_symmetry.space_group_name_H-M   'P 1'
#
loop_
_entity.id
_entity.type
_entity.pdbx_description
1 polymer ?
#
loop_
_entity_poly.entity_id
_entity_poly.type
_entity_poly.pdbx_seq_one_letter_code
_entity_poly.pdbx_strand_id
1 'polypeptide(L)'
;MKNLILLAIIAMILCGCDDDVVDKTVCSDGVAQGIEDCDGSDLKNSNCEDLGFYYGILSCKEDCTFDTSQCSGFCGDGIRDDIEECDGEDHVETCTSLGLGSGNLICTQGCLWDTSGCEIQFACGDGFVTGNEECDGSNFDEETCASLGFAGGDLGCTAECQLDTSGCETPSNCGDEVIDTGEECDGSNLGGETCETQGYSGGTLNCTTLCSFDFSACGNSEIEIVCGRWNSDRQDMSEGTWSGSVATCNAGDISSNGRANALKLVNLYRWIADLPAVTTDSTLDAKAQECALMMTANGQLNHSPPGSWDCYTSDGAQAAGSSNLAGTSGVGAVDLYMADPGNPTTIGHRRWILSNSFGPTGLGSTNSYSCMWAFGSSNAGKSWTAWPSPGVFPFQAVTASWTGIDSTGWTLQSDSINLNNAQVTITMDGITNRPVNITQLGSGYGSTYAISMIPQGWTTQAGHVYTVSVTGITPEITYDVEVTDCAGY
;
A
#
# COMPACT_ATOMS: atom_id res chain seq x y z
N MET A 1 -0.99 -79.14 -32.66
CA MET A 1 -1.90 -78.09 -33.18
C MET A 1 -1.05 -76.84 -33.40
N LYS A 2 -1.01 -76.33 -34.63
CA LYS A 2 0.03 -75.41 -35.14
C LYS A 2 -0.26 -73.94 -34.77
N ASN A 3 0.81 -73.24 -34.37
CA ASN A 3 1.20 -71.83 -34.57
C ASN A 3 0.13 -70.76 -34.89
N LEU A 4 0.14 -69.60 -34.21
CA LEU A 4 0.87 -68.37 -34.64
C LEU A 4 0.68 -67.21 -33.63
N ILE A 5 1.72 -66.40 -33.47
CA ILE A 5 1.80 -65.11 -32.76
C ILE A 5 1.30 -63.98 -33.69
N LEU A 6 0.53 -62.98 -33.22
CA LEU A 6 0.76 -61.54 -33.51
C LEU A 6 -0.15 -60.54 -32.73
N LEU A 7 0.50 -59.47 -32.26
CA LEU A 7 0.11 -58.08 -31.93
C LEU A 7 -1.20 -57.51 -32.56
N ALA A 8 -1.88 -56.45 -32.10
CA ALA A 8 -1.80 -55.50 -30.98
C ALA A 8 -2.99 -54.48 -31.06
N ILE A 9 -3.26 -53.77 -29.96
CA ILE A 9 -3.73 -52.36 -29.83
C ILE A 9 -5.25 -51.98 -29.95
N ILE A 10 -5.78 -51.57 -28.78
CA ILE A 10 -6.56 -50.36 -28.40
C ILE A 10 -7.88 -50.01 -29.14
N ALA A 11 -8.98 -49.92 -28.38
CA ALA A 11 -9.80 -48.70 -28.22
C ALA A 11 -10.93 -48.88 -27.17
N MET A 12 -10.98 -47.97 -26.20
CA MET A 12 -12.12 -47.73 -25.31
C MET A 12 -13.32 -47.23 -26.13
N ILE A 13 -14.53 -47.69 -25.82
CA ILE A 13 -15.78 -46.99 -26.17
C ILE A 13 -16.70 -47.02 -24.94
N LEU A 14 -17.03 -45.82 -24.47
CA LEU A 14 -18.03 -45.50 -23.47
C LEU A 14 -19.44 -45.85 -23.99
N CYS A 15 -20.33 -46.27 -23.08
CA CYS A 15 -21.77 -46.21 -23.31
C CYS A 15 -22.20 -44.74 -23.49
N GLY A 16 -22.74 -44.42 -24.66
CA GLY A 16 -23.48 -43.18 -24.89
C GLY A 16 -24.86 -43.24 -24.22
N CYS A 17 -25.25 -42.14 -23.58
CA CYS A 17 -26.65 -41.82 -23.33
C CYS A 17 -27.17 -40.97 -24.48
N ASP A 18 -28.46 -41.13 -24.73
CA ASP A 18 -29.33 -40.54 -25.75
C ASP A 18 -29.28 -39.00 -25.70
N ASP A 19 -28.82 -38.35 -26.79
CA ASP A 19 -28.97 -36.91 -27.03
C ASP A 19 -30.10 -36.74 -28.05
N ASP A 20 -31.31 -36.47 -27.56
CA ASP A 20 -32.39 -35.91 -28.38
C ASP A 20 -33.36 -35.13 -27.47
N VAL A 21 -32.89 -33.97 -26.98
CA VAL A 21 -33.78 -32.84 -26.69
C VAL A 21 -33.34 -31.71 -27.62
N VAL A 22 -33.97 -31.66 -28.80
CA VAL A 22 -33.99 -30.44 -29.62
C VAL A 22 -34.78 -29.41 -28.81
N ASP A 23 -34.05 -28.57 -28.07
CA ASP A 23 -34.63 -27.37 -27.50
C ASP A 23 -34.97 -26.46 -28.67
N LYS A 24 -36.26 -26.42 -29.04
CA LYS A 24 -36.76 -25.40 -29.95
C LYS A 24 -36.73 -24.11 -29.15
N THR A 25 -35.66 -23.35 -29.29
CA THR A 25 -35.61 -21.95 -28.87
C THR A 25 -36.70 -21.24 -29.66
N VAL A 26 -37.82 -20.96 -28.99
CA VAL A 26 -38.98 -20.28 -29.58
C VAL A 26 -38.88 -18.84 -29.16
N CYS A 27 -38.53 -17.99 -30.12
CA CYS A 27 -38.59 -16.57 -29.93
C CYS A 27 -40.00 -16.12 -29.52
N SER A 28 -40.07 -15.14 -28.62
CA SER A 28 -41.27 -14.62 -27.95
C SER A 28 -41.83 -15.49 -26.82
N ASP A 29 -40.98 -16.24 -26.10
CA ASP A 29 -41.37 -16.93 -24.86
C ASP A 29 -41.10 -16.09 -23.59
N GLY A 30 -40.47 -14.91 -23.77
CA GLY A 30 -40.20 -13.93 -22.74
C GLY A 30 -38.91 -14.18 -21.95
N VAL A 31 -38.07 -15.13 -22.35
CA VAL A 31 -36.78 -15.44 -21.70
C VAL A 31 -35.69 -15.61 -22.76
N ALA A 32 -34.67 -14.75 -22.74
CA ALA A 32 -33.58 -14.81 -23.70
C ALA A 32 -32.63 -15.97 -23.38
N GLN A 33 -32.66 -17.04 -24.18
CA GLN A 33 -31.93 -18.29 -23.89
C GLN A 33 -31.27 -18.91 -25.13
N GLY A 34 -30.31 -19.80 -24.91
CA GLY A 34 -29.57 -20.43 -26.00
C GLY A 34 -28.89 -19.41 -26.92
N ILE A 35 -29.22 -19.47 -28.23
CA ILE A 35 -28.61 -18.66 -29.30
C ILE A 35 -29.32 -17.31 -29.55
N GLU A 36 -30.39 -17.00 -28.82
CA GLU A 36 -31.10 -15.72 -28.95
C GLU A 36 -30.25 -14.57 -28.41
N ASP A 37 -30.23 -13.45 -29.12
CA ASP A 37 -29.57 -12.23 -28.62
C ASP A 37 -30.44 -11.59 -27.51
N CYS A 38 -31.77 -11.67 -27.66
CA CYS A 38 -32.79 -11.17 -26.73
C CYS A 38 -34.13 -11.89 -26.92
N ASP A 39 -35.08 -11.76 -25.98
CA ASP A 39 -36.49 -12.15 -26.15
C ASP A 39 -37.42 -11.14 -25.46
N GLY A 40 -38.26 -10.44 -26.23
CA GLY A 40 -39.20 -9.46 -25.69
C GLY A 40 -38.49 -8.33 -24.94
N SER A 41 -38.68 -8.26 -23.62
CA SER A 41 -37.98 -7.29 -22.74
C SER A 41 -36.71 -7.85 -22.10
N ASP A 42 -36.43 -9.15 -22.25
CA ASP A 42 -35.21 -9.77 -21.77
C ASP A 42 -34.08 -9.52 -22.77
N LEU A 43 -33.27 -8.49 -22.52
CA LEU A 43 -32.13 -8.11 -23.36
C LEU A 43 -30.80 -8.71 -22.86
N LYS A 44 -30.82 -9.68 -21.95
CA LYS A 44 -29.62 -10.22 -21.26
C LYS A 44 -28.77 -9.13 -20.58
N ASN A 45 -29.41 -8.09 -20.07
CA ASN A 45 -28.79 -6.86 -19.54
C ASN A 45 -27.97 -6.05 -20.56
N SER A 46 -28.12 -6.31 -21.85
CA SER A 46 -27.46 -5.53 -22.91
C SER A 46 -28.22 -4.23 -23.17
N ASN A 47 -27.48 -3.17 -23.51
CA ASN A 47 -28.02 -1.87 -23.90
C ASN A 47 -27.31 -1.35 -25.18
N CYS A 48 -27.69 -0.14 -25.65
CA CYS A 48 -27.10 0.44 -26.86
C CYS A 48 -25.58 0.67 -26.74
N GLU A 49 -25.08 1.03 -25.55
CA GLU A 49 -23.65 1.24 -25.26
C GLU A 49 -22.85 -0.07 -25.40
N ASP A 50 -23.42 -1.19 -24.94
CA ASP A 50 -22.80 -2.51 -25.09
C ASP A 50 -22.64 -2.94 -26.57
N LEU A 51 -23.42 -2.33 -27.47
CA LEU A 51 -23.38 -2.56 -28.92
C LEU A 51 -22.63 -1.48 -29.70
N GLY A 52 -21.98 -0.53 -29.00
CA GLY A 52 -21.14 0.51 -29.60
C GLY A 52 -21.87 1.80 -29.98
N PHE A 53 -23.08 2.03 -29.48
CA PHE A 53 -23.82 3.29 -29.68
C PHE A 53 -23.83 4.12 -28.40
N TYR A 54 -23.85 5.45 -28.49
CA TYR A 54 -23.77 6.32 -27.31
C TYR A 54 -25.11 6.55 -26.62
N TYR A 55 -26.21 6.58 -27.38
CA TYR A 55 -27.52 6.90 -26.85
C TYR A 55 -28.60 6.00 -27.43
N GLY A 56 -29.78 6.02 -26.79
CA GLY A 56 -30.99 5.40 -27.29
C GLY A 56 -31.52 4.27 -26.43
N ILE A 57 -32.50 3.56 -26.96
CA ILE A 57 -33.18 2.45 -26.27
C ILE A 57 -33.05 1.20 -27.13
N LEU A 58 -32.34 0.21 -26.60
CA LEU A 58 -32.24 -1.10 -27.23
C LEU A 58 -33.56 -1.85 -27.06
N SER A 59 -34.04 -2.49 -28.12
CA SER A 59 -35.24 -3.35 -28.07
C SER A 59 -34.99 -4.68 -28.78
N CYS A 60 -35.93 -5.61 -28.69
CA CYS A 60 -35.82 -6.92 -29.32
C CYS A 60 -36.84 -7.09 -30.45
N LYS A 61 -36.39 -7.61 -31.60
CA LYS A 61 -37.28 -7.93 -32.73
C LYS A 61 -38.01 -9.26 -32.50
N GLU A 62 -39.07 -9.49 -33.27
CA GLU A 62 -39.81 -10.76 -33.29
C GLU A 62 -38.98 -11.97 -33.77
N ASP A 63 -37.77 -11.74 -34.31
CA ASP A 63 -36.81 -12.77 -34.70
C ASP A 63 -35.69 -12.98 -33.66
N CYS A 64 -35.82 -12.39 -32.47
CA CYS A 64 -34.90 -12.51 -31.34
C CYS A 64 -33.47 -12.00 -31.61
N THR A 65 -33.38 -11.04 -32.54
CA THR A 65 -32.20 -10.20 -32.73
C THR A 65 -32.41 -8.82 -32.12
N PHE A 66 -31.32 -8.19 -31.69
CA PHE A 66 -31.36 -6.82 -31.20
C PHE A 66 -31.89 -5.85 -32.28
N ASP A 67 -32.83 -4.99 -31.87
CA ASP A 67 -33.30 -3.85 -32.65
C ASP A 67 -32.57 -2.58 -32.19
N THR A 68 -31.58 -2.19 -32.98
CA THR A 68 -30.78 -0.97 -32.77
C THR A 68 -31.36 0.24 -33.49
N SER A 69 -32.57 0.16 -34.08
CA SER A 69 -33.15 1.29 -34.84
C SER A 69 -33.44 2.55 -34.00
N GLN A 70 -33.49 2.41 -32.67
CA GLN A 70 -33.60 3.51 -31.72
C GLN A 70 -32.29 3.80 -30.96
N CYS A 71 -31.19 3.13 -31.30
CA CYS A 71 -29.86 3.53 -30.88
C CYS A 71 -29.34 4.62 -31.82
N SER A 72 -28.58 5.58 -31.30
CA SER A 72 -28.07 6.73 -32.04
C SER A 72 -26.73 7.18 -31.49
N GLY A 73 -25.91 7.78 -32.36
CA GLY A 73 -24.53 8.18 -32.05
C GLY A 73 -23.62 6.97 -32.02
N PHE A 74 -22.61 6.95 -32.88
CA PHE A 74 -21.53 5.95 -32.84
C PHE A 74 -20.30 6.51 -33.53
N CYS A 75 -19.12 6.05 -33.11
CA CYS A 75 -17.88 6.50 -33.71
C CYS A 75 -17.81 6.26 -35.21
N GLY A 76 -17.69 7.34 -35.99
CA GLY A 76 -17.60 7.30 -37.44
C GLY A 76 -18.95 7.47 -38.16
N ASP A 77 -19.94 8.07 -37.51
CA ASP A 77 -21.25 8.37 -38.10
C ASP A 77 -21.29 9.71 -38.86
N GLY A 78 -20.18 10.45 -38.83
CA GLY A 78 -19.97 11.74 -39.47
C GLY A 78 -20.43 12.93 -38.63
N ILE A 79 -20.79 12.72 -37.36
CA ILE A 79 -21.23 13.76 -36.42
C ILE A 79 -20.42 13.59 -35.13
N ARG A 80 -19.62 14.60 -34.78
CA ARG A 80 -18.97 14.64 -33.46
C ARG A 80 -20.00 14.88 -32.36
N ASP A 81 -20.37 13.84 -31.63
CA ASP A 81 -21.27 13.89 -30.48
C ASP A 81 -20.55 14.42 -29.22
N ASP A 82 -21.30 14.85 -28.19
CA ASP A 82 -20.76 15.46 -26.95
C ASP A 82 -19.80 14.55 -26.17
N ILE A 83 -19.82 13.23 -26.45
CA ILE A 83 -18.94 12.22 -25.83
C ILE A 83 -17.67 11.93 -26.65
N GLU A 84 -17.55 12.47 -27.87
CA GLU A 84 -16.46 12.21 -28.80
C GLU A 84 -15.47 13.38 -28.91
N GLU A 85 -14.18 13.05 -29.03
CA GLU A 85 -13.15 14.05 -29.32
C GLU A 85 -13.02 14.34 -30.82
N CYS A 86 -13.39 13.38 -31.66
CA CYS A 86 -13.38 13.40 -33.12
C CYS A 86 -14.36 12.34 -33.64
N ASP A 87 -14.84 12.43 -34.89
CA ASP A 87 -15.65 11.38 -35.52
C ASP A 87 -15.01 10.94 -36.85
N GLY A 88 -14.53 9.69 -36.91
CA GLY A 88 -14.05 9.07 -38.15
C GLY A 88 -13.00 9.90 -38.91
N GLU A 89 -13.39 10.50 -40.04
CA GLU A 89 -12.53 11.31 -40.91
C GLU A 89 -12.72 12.83 -40.67
N ASP A 90 -13.32 13.23 -39.55
CA ASP A 90 -13.48 14.63 -39.17
C ASP A 90 -12.12 15.25 -38.82
N HIS A 91 -11.53 15.98 -39.77
CA HIS A 91 -10.19 16.59 -39.68
C HIS A 91 -10.25 18.09 -39.36
N VAL A 92 -11.24 18.55 -38.59
CA VAL A 92 -11.35 19.97 -38.21
C VAL A 92 -10.14 20.41 -37.37
N GLU A 93 -9.62 19.52 -36.54
CA GLU A 93 -8.40 19.74 -35.77
C GLU A 93 -7.18 19.10 -36.45
N THR A 94 -6.03 19.73 -36.26
CA THR A 94 -4.73 19.28 -36.75
C THR A 94 -3.76 19.26 -35.57
N CYS A 95 -2.62 18.56 -35.68
CA CYS A 95 -1.55 18.66 -34.67
C CYS A 95 -1.20 20.12 -34.34
N THR A 96 -1.29 21.02 -35.33
CA THR A 96 -0.99 22.44 -35.16
C THR A 96 -2.05 23.19 -34.38
N SER A 97 -3.35 22.91 -34.60
CA SER A 97 -4.43 23.58 -33.86
C SER A 97 -4.56 23.10 -32.41
N LEU A 98 -4.08 21.88 -32.12
CA LEU A 98 -3.99 21.35 -30.76
C LEU A 98 -2.70 21.75 -30.00
N GLY A 99 -1.80 22.53 -30.62
CA GLY A 99 -0.54 22.92 -29.99
C GLY A 99 0.49 21.78 -29.87
N LEU A 100 0.36 20.74 -30.68
CA LEU A 100 1.21 19.53 -30.67
C LEU A 100 2.22 19.49 -31.84
N GLY A 101 2.43 20.61 -32.52
CA GLY A 101 3.39 20.75 -33.61
C GLY A 101 2.83 20.41 -34.99
N SER A 102 3.66 19.77 -35.82
CA SER A 102 3.28 19.34 -37.18
C SER A 102 2.99 17.83 -37.21
N GLY A 103 2.59 17.28 -38.35
CA GLY A 103 2.37 15.83 -38.46
C GLY A 103 0.92 15.44 -38.67
N ASN A 104 0.61 14.17 -38.42
CA ASN A 104 -0.68 13.57 -38.75
C ASN A 104 -1.45 13.22 -37.47
N LEU A 105 -2.51 13.98 -37.21
CA LEU A 105 -3.47 13.70 -36.16
C LEU A 105 -4.50 12.70 -36.68
N ILE A 106 -4.72 11.59 -35.95
CA ILE A 106 -5.61 10.51 -36.38
C ILE A 106 -6.78 10.41 -35.39
N CYS A 107 -8.00 10.27 -35.88
CA CYS A 107 -9.12 9.86 -35.04
C CYS A 107 -9.12 8.33 -34.91
N THR A 108 -9.07 7.82 -33.68
CA THR A 108 -9.09 6.37 -33.43
C THR A 108 -10.49 5.78 -33.63
N GLN A 109 -10.59 4.45 -33.71
CA GLN A 109 -11.89 3.76 -33.75
C GLN A 109 -12.73 3.92 -32.46
N GLY A 110 -12.14 4.48 -31.40
CA GLY A 110 -12.85 4.86 -30.17
C GLY A 110 -13.18 6.36 -30.11
N CYS A 111 -13.01 7.10 -31.21
CA CYS A 111 -13.30 8.53 -31.32
C CYS A 111 -12.53 9.42 -30.33
N LEU A 112 -11.29 8.99 -30.07
CA LEU A 112 -10.25 9.73 -29.35
C LEU A 112 -9.15 10.15 -30.33
N TRP A 113 -8.54 11.31 -30.09
CA TRP A 113 -7.38 11.74 -30.87
C TRP A 113 -6.14 10.89 -30.55
N ASP A 114 -5.56 10.28 -31.59
CA ASP A 114 -4.22 9.72 -31.54
C ASP A 114 -3.20 10.79 -31.94
N THR A 115 -2.48 11.27 -30.94
CA THR A 115 -1.47 12.32 -31.06
C THR A 115 -0.08 11.76 -31.33
N SER A 116 0.10 10.43 -31.44
CA SER A 116 1.41 9.81 -31.64
C SER A 116 2.06 10.12 -33.00
N GLY A 117 1.25 10.54 -33.99
CA GLY A 117 1.70 11.02 -35.29
C GLY A 117 2.02 12.52 -35.33
N CYS A 118 1.84 13.23 -34.22
CA CYS A 118 2.24 14.62 -34.10
C CYS A 118 3.75 14.70 -33.77
N GLU A 119 4.49 15.35 -34.66
CA GLU A 119 5.91 15.62 -34.51
C GLU A 119 6.07 17.00 -33.86
N ILE A 120 6.44 17.00 -32.57
CA ILE A 120 6.92 18.21 -31.89
C ILE A 120 8.31 18.51 -32.48
N GLN A 121 8.35 19.37 -33.49
CA GLN A 121 9.57 20.09 -33.82
C GLN A 121 9.75 21.12 -32.70
N PHE A 122 10.46 20.74 -31.64
CA PHE A 122 10.93 21.69 -30.62
C PHE A 122 11.80 22.72 -31.37
N ALA A 123 11.30 23.93 -31.52
CA ALA A 123 11.89 24.95 -32.36
C ALA A 123 11.96 26.26 -31.58
N CYS A 124 13.11 26.45 -30.92
CA CYS A 124 13.37 27.64 -30.16
C CYS A 124 13.19 28.93 -31.01
N GLY A 125 12.33 29.83 -30.53
CA GLY A 125 11.97 31.08 -31.18
C GLY A 125 10.62 31.07 -31.91
N ASP A 126 9.72 30.13 -31.59
CA ASP A 126 8.37 30.04 -32.16
C ASP A 126 7.31 30.84 -31.35
N GLY A 127 7.69 31.35 -30.19
CA GLY A 127 6.90 32.18 -29.29
C GLY A 127 6.11 31.41 -28.22
N PHE A 128 6.21 30.09 -28.17
CA PHE A 128 5.50 29.24 -27.21
C PHE A 128 6.49 28.41 -26.40
N VAL A 129 6.37 28.39 -25.07
CA VAL A 129 7.16 27.47 -24.24
C VAL A 129 6.51 26.09 -24.35
N THR A 130 7.08 25.19 -25.12
CA THR A 130 6.52 23.84 -25.32
C THR A 130 7.55 22.74 -25.13
N GLY A 131 7.09 21.59 -24.66
CA GLY A 131 7.96 20.42 -24.62
C GLY A 131 9.05 20.48 -23.57
N ASN A 132 10.33 20.56 -23.98
CA ASN A 132 11.50 20.65 -23.10
C ASN A 132 12.13 22.06 -23.07
N GLU A 133 11.45 23.06 -23.61
CA GLU A 133 11.87 24.46 -23.53
C GLU A 133 11.55 25.03 -22.14
N GLU A 134 12.50 25.77 -21.56
CA GLU A 134 12.28 26.50 -20.32
C GLU A 134 11.79 27.93 -20.59
N CYS A 135 11.95 28.41 -21.83
CA CYS A 135 11.54 29.72 -22.32
C CYS A 135 11.54 29.74 -23.85
N ASP A 136 10.88 30.73 -24.46
CA ASP A 136 10.97 31.04 -25.88
C ASP A 136 11.04 32.56 -26.11
N GLY A 137 12.22 33.04 -26.51
CA GLY A 137 12.45 34.46 -26.76
C GLY A 137 12.25 35.32 -25.50
N SER A 138 11.11 36.02 -25.40
CA SER A 138 10.73 36.81 -24.21
C SER A 138 9.60 36.17 -23.40
N ASN A 139 9.19 34.96 -23.75
CA ASN A 139 8.20 34.18 -23.03
C ASN A 139 8.94 33.24 -22.07
N PHE A 140 8.86 33.52 -20.76
CA PHE A 140 9.58 32.78 -19.72
C PHE A 140 8.65 31.90 -18.88
N ASP A 141 7.44 31.60 -19.36
CA ASP A 141 6.41 30.85 -18.61
C ASP A 141 6.14 31.41 -17.20
N GLU A 142 6.03 32.74 -17.12
CA GLU A 142 5.87 33.52 -15.87
C GLU A 142 7.10 33.55 -14.94
N GLU A 143 8.21 32.89 -15.28
CA GLU A 143 9.45 32.97 -14.51
C GLU A 143 10.12 34.34 -14.59
N THR A 144 10.76 34.73 -13.49
CA THR A 144 11.52 35.97 -13.33
C THR A 144 12.82 35.68 -12.57
N CYS A 145 13.81 36.56 -12.65
CA CYS A 145 14.99 36.43 -11.80
C CYS A 145 14.62 36.34 -10.31
N ALA A 146 13.56 37.02 -9.87
CA ALA A 146 13.07 36.96 -8.49
C ALA A 146 12.46 35.60 -8.10
N SER A 147 11.66 34.97 -8.98
CA SER A 147 11.09 33.64 -8.71
C SER A 147 12.15 32.54 -8.70
N LEU A 148 13.27 32.75 -9.41
CA LEU A 148 14.43 31.87 -9.43
C LEU A 148 15.44 32.13 -8.29
N GLY A 149 15.11 33.03 -7.35
CA GLY A 149 15.91 33.28 -6.15
C GLY A 149 17.00 34.36 -6.28
N PHE A 150 16.97 35.19 -7.34
CA PHE A 150 17.88 36.34 -7.48
C PHE A 150 17.24 37.64 -6.95
N ALA A 151 18.05 38.67 -6.68
CA ALA A 151 17.57 39.96 -6.17
C ALA A 151 16.76 40.78 -7.19
N GLY A 152 16.83 40.42 -8.47
CA GLY A 152 16.20 41.11 -9.58
C GLY A 152 16.96 40.88 -10.89
N GLY A 153 16.84 41.82 -11.84
CA GLY A 153 17.55 41.78 -13.12
C GLY A 153 16.71 41.30 -14.30
N ASP A 154 17.37 41.17 -15.45
CA ASP A 154 16.74 40.81 -16.72
C ASP A 154 16.98 39.32 -16.99
N LEU A 155 15.91 38.52 -16.92
CA LEU A 155 15.94 37.09 -17.28
C LEU A 155 15.97 36.99 -18.81
N GLY A 156 16.92 36.20 -19.34
CA GLY A 156 17.07 35.95 -20.77
C GLY A 156 16.61 34.56 -21.16
N CYS A 157 16.54 34.32 -22.47
CA CYS A 157 16.35 33.00 -23.04
C CYS A 157 17.46 32.71 -24.06
N THR A 158 18.13 31.57 -23.93
CA THR A 158 19.21 31.17 -24.82
C THR A 158 18.69 30.71 -26.19
N ALA A 159 19.57 30.57 -27.19
CA ALA A 159 19.20 30.05 -28.51
C ALA A 159 18.79 28.56 -28.49
N GLU A 160 19.06 27.88 -27.38
CA GLU A 160 18.66 26.52 -27.08
C GLU A 160 17.44 26.45 -26.15
N CYS A 161 16.74 27.58 -25.93
CA CYS A 161 15.52 27.67 -25.13
C CYS A 161 15.66 27.17 -23.69
N GLN A 162 16.78 27.55 -23.10
CA GLN A 162 17.08 27.44 -21.67
C GLN A 162 17.09 28.83 -21.05
N LEU A 163 16.65 28.95 -19.80
CA LEU A 163 16.67 30.22 -19.08
C LEU A 163 18.11 30.73 -18.91
N ASP A 164 18.36 31.96 -19.34
CA ASP A 164 19.64 32.64 -19.17
C ASP A 164 19.58 33.57 -17.96
N THR A 165 20.17 33.11 -16.85
CA THR A 165 20.24 33.86 -15.59
C THR A 165 21.43 34.82 -15.52
N SER A 166 22.23 34.97 -16.58
CA SER A 166 23.42 35.84 -16.57
C SER A 166 23.10 37.34 -16.45
N GLY A 167 21.87 37.74 -16.80
CA GLY A 167 21.34 39.09 -16.60
C GLY A 167 20.66 39.29 -15.24
N CYS A 168 20.53 38.23 -14.42
CA CYS A 168 19.97 38.34 -13.08
C CYS A 168 20.96 39.00 -12.13
N GLU A 169 20.45 39.92 -11.32
CA GLU A 169 21.22 40.63 -10.30
C GLU A 169 21.39 39.73 -9.08
N THR A 170 22.64 39.43 -8.72
CA THR A 170 22.95 38.89 -7.40
C THR A 170 22.88 40.01 -6.37
N PRO A 171 22.42 39.76 -5.14
CA PRO A 171 22.56 40.73 -4.05
C PRO A 171 24.00 41.22 -3.99
N SER A 172 24.21 42.53 -4.13
CA SER A 172 25.55 43.11 -4.33
C SER A 172 26.46 42.96 -3.11
N ASN A 173 25.92 42.50 -1.98
CA ASN A 173 26.60 42.43 -0.70
C ASN A 173 26.61 41.02 -0.09
N CYS A 174 26.11 39.99 -0.79
CA CYS A 174 26.03 38.65 -0.23
C CYS A 174 27.41 38.12 0.22
N GLY A 175 27.52 37.78 1.50
CA GLY A 175 28.73 37.38 2.20
C GLY A 175 29.42 38.49 2.99
N ASP A 176 28.77 39.62 3.26
CA ASP A 176 29.29 40.71 4.10
C ASP A 176 28.88 40.62 5.60
N GLU A 177 28.21 39.53 5.96
CA GLU A 177 27.65 39.20 7.28
C GLU A 177 26.48 40.10 7.73
N VAL A 178 25.90 40.91 6.84
CA VAL A 178 24.73 41.76 7.10
C VAL A 178 23.60 41.39 6.16
N ILE A 179 22.43 41.04 6.71
CA ILE A 179 21.23 40.78 5.89
C ILE A 179 20.69 42.10 5.35
N ASP A 180 20.92 42.35 4.08
CA ASP A 180 20.47 43.54 3.36
C ASP A 180 19.05 43.40 2.79
N THR A 181 18.52 44.49 2.24
CA THR A 181 17.18 44.48 1.61
C THR A 181 17.20 43.57 0.37
N GLY A 182 16.53 42.41 0.47
CA GLY A 182 16.44 41.42 -0.62
C GLY A 182 17.12 40.08 -0.31
N GLU A 183 17.78 39.95 0.84
CA GLU A 183 18.43 38.71 1.30
C GLU A 183 17.57 37.99 2.36
N GLU A 184 17.57 36.66 2.33
CA GLU A 184 16.96 35.84 3.40
C GLU A 184 17.97 35.56 4.53
N CYS A 185 19.25 35.48 4.18
CA CYS A 185 20.38 35.28 5.07
C CYS A 185 21.66 35.85 4.43
N ASP A 186 22.73 36.05 5.20
CA ASP A 186 24.05 36.41 4.67
C ASP A 186 25.17 35.63 5.38
N GLY A 187 25.83 34.72 4.65
CA GLY A 187 26.95 33.95 5.17
C GLY A 187 26.58 33.12 6.41
N SER A 188 27.02 33.56 7.59
CA SER A 188 26.65 32.94 8.88
C SER A 188 25.52 33.67 9.63
N ASN A 189 25.13 34.84 9.15
CA ASN A 189 24.03 35.62 9.67
C ASN A 189 22.71 35.12 9.06
N LEU A 190 22.05 34.19 9.75
CA LEU A 190 20.78 33.59 9.33
C LEU A 190 19.54 34.35 9.83
N GLY A 191 19.71 35.57 10.38
CA GLY A 191 18.59 36.38 10.85
C GLY A 191 17.89 35.82 12.10
N GLY A 192 18.50 34.83 12.77
CA GLY A 192 17.90 34.10 13.89
C GLY A 192 17.04 32.92 13.45
N GLU A 193 16.95 32.65 12.14
CA GLU A 193 16.28 31.47 11.60
C GLU A 193 17.13 30.21 11.79
N THR A 194 16.45 29.10 12.02
CA THR A 194 17.03 27.76 12.14
C THR A 194 16.18 26.78 11.33
N CYS A 195 16.64 25.54 11.17
CA CYS A 195 15.81 24.51 10.55
C CYS A 195 14.46 24.38 11.27
N GLU A 196 14.46 24.50 12.60
CA GLU A 196 13.27 24.43 13.46
C GLU A 196 12.29 25.59 13.25
N THR A 197 12.77 26.81 13.05
CA THR A 197 11.88 27.96 12.78
C THR A 197 11.26 27.89 11.39
N GLN A 198 11.91 27.18 10.46
CA GLN A 198 11.47 26.94 9.08
C GLN A 198 10.65 25.65 8.92
N GLY A 199 10.28 24.99 10.03
CA GLY A 199 9.34 23.86 10.05
C GLY A 199 9.98 22.47 9.95
N TYR A 200 11.30 22.36 10.00
CA TYR A 200 12.03 21.09 10.11
C TYR A 200 12.21 20.69 11.59
N SER A 201 12.47 19.43 11.91
CA SER A 201 12.69 19.04 13.33
C SER A 201 14.11 19.33 13.85
N GLY A 202 15.06 19.65 12.97
CA GLY A 202 16.43 20.00 13.33
C GLY A 202 17.37 20.08 12.12
N GLY A 203 18.67 20.19 12.40
CA GLY A 203 19.73 20.27 11.39
C GLY A 203 20.51 21.58 11.45
N THR A 204 21.32 21.85 10.43
CA THR A 204 22.04 23.11 10.28
C THR A 204 21.47 23.86 9.09
N LEU A 205 20.80 24.98 9.35
CA LEU A 205 20.36 25.89 8.30
C LEU A 205 21.59 26.62 7.78
N ASN A 206 21.83 26.54 6.48
CA ASN A 206 22.96 27.25 5.86
C ASN A 206 22.43 28.41 5.00
N CYS A 207 23.36 29.29 4.61
CA CYS A 207 23.09 30.33 3.64
C CYS A 207 23.85 30.05 2.35
N THR A 208 23.14 30.07 1.22
CA THR A 208 23.78 29.92 -0.10
C THR A 208 24.59 31.16 -0.48
N THR A 209 25.40 31.06 -1.52
CA THR A 209 26.11 32.21 -2.11
C THR A 209 25.19 33.20 -2.82
N LEU A 210 23.89 32.92 -2.88
CA LEU A 210 22.84 33.80 -3.39
C LEU A 210 22.02 34.44 -2.26
N CYS A 211 22.43 34.23 -1.00
CA CYS A 211 21.78 34.79 0.18
C CYS A 211 20.32 34.33 0.37
N SER A 212 20.05 33.10 -0.09
CA SER A 212 18.84 32.32 0.18
C SER A 212 19.14 31.19 1.15
N PHE A 213 18.15 30.77 1.93
CA PHE A 213 18.28 29.64 2.84
C PHE A 213 18.57 28.32 2.11
N ASP A 214 19.51 27.54 2.66
CA ASP A 214 19.82 26.18 2.21
C ASP A 214 19.32 25.16 3.24
N PHE A 215 18.24 24.48 2.87
CA PHE A 215 17.61 23.43 3.68
C PHE A 215 18.21 22.05 3.45
N SER A 216 19.22 21.88 2.60
CA SER A 216 19.79 20.55 2.29
C SER A 216 20.42 19.86 3.49
N ALA A 217 20.83 20.63 4.51
CA ALA A 217 21.31 20.15 5.81
C ALA A 217 20.27 20.30 6.93
N CYS A 218 19.05 20.73 6.60
CA CYS A 218 17.88 20.58 7.45
C CYS A 218 17.25 19.22 7.15
N GLY A 219 17.11 18.39 8.17
CA GLY A 219 16.55 17.06 8.01
C GLY A 219 15.83 16.65 9.27
N ASN A 220 14.71 15.96 9.12
CA ASN A 220 14.24 15.08 10.18
C ASN A 220 15.18 13.87 10.15
N SER A 221 16.01 13.67 11.17
CA SER A 221 16.81 12.44 11.21
C SER A 221 15.88 11.22 11.17
N GLU A 222 16.30 10.09 10.58
CA GLU A 222 15.48 8.87 10.60
C GLU A 222 15.07 8.50 12.04
N ILE A 223 15.95 8.82 13.00
CA ILE A 223 15.68 8.75 14.43
C ILE A 223 14.49 9.61 14.84
N GLU A 224 14.45 10.89 14.47
CA GLU A 224 13.32 11.78 14.78
C GLU A 224 12.02 11.33 14.11
N ILE A 225 12.09 10.81 12.88
CA ILE A 225 10.90 10.30 12.17
C ILE A 225 10.34 9.08 12.90
N VAL A 226 11.19 8.11 13.22
CA VAL A 226 10.79 6.85 13.88
C VAL A 226 10.37 7.10 15.32
N CYS A 227 11.17 7.83 16.10
CA CYS A 227 10.86 8.12 17.49
C CYS A 227 9.69 9.10 17.64
N GLY A 228 9.60 10.12 16.80
CA GLY A 228 8.49 11.06 16.79
C GLY A 228 7.17 10.37 16.48
N ARG A 229 7.14 9.47 15.48
CA ARG A 229 5.95 8.68 15.19
C ARG A 229 5.65 7.67 16.29
N TRP A 230 6.66 6.99 16.84
CA TRP A 230 6.48 6.09 17.98
C TRP A 230 5.81 6.79 19.17
N ASN A 231 6.27 7.98 19.53
CA ASN A 231 5.72 8.75 20.65
C ASN A 231 4.33 9.31 20.34
N SER A 232 4.12 9.83 19.13
CA SER A 232 2.83 10.38 18.70
C SER A 232 1.73 9.33 18.67
N ASP A 233 1.97 8.18 18.02
CA ASP A 233 0.96 7.14 17.86
C ASP A 233 0.58 6.51 19.22
N ARG A 234 1.52 6.50 20.18
CA ARG A 234 1.35 5.94 21.53
C ARG A 234 0.97 6.98 22.60
N GLN A 235 0.74 8.24 22.22
CA GLN A 235 0.32 9.27 23.18
C GLN A 235 -1.03 8.94 23.84
N ASP A 236 -1.95 8.36 23.06
CA ASP A 236 -3.22 7.83 23.55
C ASP A 236 -3.28 6.31 23.34
N MET A 237 -3.18 5.60 24.47
CA MET A 237 -3.29 4.14 24.56
C MET A 237 -4.60 3.72 25.25
N SER A 238 -5.61 4.60 25.29
CA SER A 238 -6.89 4.29 25.91
C SER A 238 -7.64 3.20 25.15
N GLU A 239 -8.18 2.23 25.89
CA GLU A 239 -8.94 1.09 25.35
C GLU A 239 -10.33 1.46 24.83
N GLY A 240 -10.80 2.68 25.13
CA GLY A 240 -12.20 3.05 24.89
C GLY A 240 -13.17 2.36 25.85
N THR A 241 -14.42 2.20 25.42
CA THR A 241 -15.49 1.55 26.19
C THR A 241 -16.13 0.44 25.38
N TRP A 242 -16.35 -0.71 26.01
CA TRP A 242 -17.17 -1.78 25.46
C TRP A 242 -18.64 -1.64 25.86
N SER A 243 -19.55 -1.70 24.89
CA SER A 243 -21.00 -1.50 25.07
C SER A 243 -21.82 -2.79 25.20
N GLY A 244 -21.17 -3.95 25.12
CA GLY A 244 -21.84 -5.26 25.16
C GLY A 244 -22.19 -5.76 26.55
N SER A 245 -22.72 -6.98 26.61
CA SER A 245 -23.17 -7.63 27.84
C SER A 245 -23.11 -9.16 27.75
N VAL A 246 -22.32 -9.77 28.63
CA VAL A 246 -22.25 -11.24 28.78
C VAL A 246 -23.61 -11.82 29.18
N ALA A 247 -24.33 -11.16 30.09
CA ALA A 247 -25.59 -11.67 30.64
C ALA A 247 -26.71 -11.81 29.58
N THR A 248 -26.63 -11.04 28.49
CA THR A 248 -27.62 -11.05 27.40
C THR A 248 -27.03 -11.59 26.09
N CYS A 249 -25.77 -12.01 26.09
CA CYS A 249 -25.01 -12.35 24.89
C CYS A 249 -25.06 -11.28 23.79
N ASN A 250 -25.14 -10.01 24.19
CA ASN A 250 -25.02 -8.90 23.27
C ASN A 250 -23.52 -8.58 23.10
N ALA A 251 -22.98 -8.81 21.90
CA ALA A 251 -21.58 -8.52 21.61
C ALA A 251 -21.26 -7.03 21.78
N GLY A 252 -22.24 -6.15 21.57
CA GLY A 252 -22.06 -4.71 21.54
C GLY A 252 -20.97 -4.31 20.56
N ASP A 253 -20.27 -3.23 20.87
CA ASP A 253 -19.08 -2.81 20.16
C ASP A 253 -18.09 -2.05 21.07
N ILE A 254 -16.84 -1.98 20.64
CA ILE A 254 -15.87 -1.03 21.21
C ILE A 254 -16.07 0.36 20.63
N SER A 255 -15.83 1.39 21.45
CA SER A 255 -15.92 2.77 20.99
C SER A 255 -14.87 3.09 19.91
N SER A 256 -15.20 4.07 19.06
CA SER A 256 -14.38 4.45 17.90
C SER A 256 -12.93 4.80 18.27
N ASN A 257 -12.70 5.44 19.41
CA ASN A 257 -11.34 5.77 19.87
C ASN A 257 -10.52 4.53 20.22
N GLY A 258 -11.11 3.52 20.89
CA GLY A 258 -10.41 2.27 21.21
C GLY A 258 -10.02 1.50 19.94
N ARG A 259 -10.95 1.41 18.98
CA ARG A 259 -10.68 0.81 17.67
C ARG A 259 -9.58 1.55 16.91
N ALA A 260 -9.66 2.88 16.87
CA ALA A 260 -8.66 3.72 16.20
C ALA A 260 -7.28 3.57 16.84
N ASN A 261 -7.18 3.53 18.17
CA ASN A 261 -5.92 3.32 18.88
C ASN A 261 -5.30 1.95 18.59
N ALA A 262 -6.10 0.88 18.60
CA ALA A 262 -5.63 -0.46 18.26
C ALA A 262 -5.13 -0.54 16.81
N LEU A 263 -5.89 -0.01 15.84
CA LEU A 263 -5.47 0.02 14.43
C LEU A 263 -4.20 0.85 14.22
N LYS A 264 -4.10 2.00 14.89
CA LYS A 264 -2.93 2.88 14.85
C LYS A 264 -1.68 2.15 15.33
N LEU A 265 -1.75 1.37 16.41
CA LEU A 265 -0.62 0.55 16.86
C LEU A 265 -0.25 -0.55 15.86
N VAL A 266 -1.24 -1.26 15.30
CA VAL A 266 -0.99 -2.26 14.26
C VAL A 266 -0.23 -1.63 13.08
N ASN A 267 -0.67 -0.46 12.62
CA ASN A 267 -0.04 0.27 11.54
C ASN A 267 1.29 0.93 11.91
N LEU A 268 1.53 1.26 13.19
CA LEU A 268 2.84 1.68 13.69
C LEU A 268 3.85 0.54 13.55
N TYR A 269 3.52 -0.65 14.05
CA TYR A 269 4.40 -1.81 13.94
C TYR A 269 4.69 -2.21 12.49
N ARG A 270 3.67 -2.19 11.64
CA ARG A 270 3.82 -2.45 10.20
C ARG A 270 4.74 -1.43 9.55
N TRP A 271 4.56 -0.14 9.82
CA TRP A 271 5.41 0.90 9.25
C TRP A 271 6.86 0.84 9.71
N ILE A 272 7.12 0.55 11.01
CA ILE A 272 8.49 0.32 11.50
C ILE A 272 9.14 -0.85 10.73
N ALA A 273 8.36 -1.85 10.36
CA ALA A 273 8.80 -2.98 9.54
C ALA A 273 8.74 -2.72 8.02
N ASP A 274 8.57 -1.46 7.61
CA ASP A 274 8.46 -1.01 6.21
C ASP A 274 7.32 -1.71 5.43
N LEU A 275 6.21 -1.98 6.11
CA LEU A 275 5.00 -2.57 5.54
C LEU A 275 3.89 -1.51 5.40
N PRO A 276 3.06 -1.60 4.36
CA PRO A 276 1.95 -0.68 4.15
C PRO A 276 0.93 -0.81 5.28
N ALA A 277 0.32 0.33 5.63
CA ALA A 277 -0.79 0.39 6.55
C ALA A 277 -2.01 -0.40 6.02
N VAL A 278 -2.85 -0.87 6.93
CA VAL A 278 -4.11 -1.55 6.61
C VAL A 278 -5.29 -0.79 7.20
N THR A 279 -6.49 -1.11 6.72
CA THR A 279 -7.76 -0.62 7.23
C THR A 279 -8.51 -1.71 7.99
N THR A 280 -9.50 -1.31 8.79
CA THR A 280 -10.50 -2.24 9.31
C THR A 280 -11.62 -2.45 8.29
N ASP A 281 -12.26 -3.62 8.36
CA ASP A 281 -13.51 -3.93 7.69
C ASP A 281 -14.62 -4.10 8.73
N SER A 282 -15.74 -3.40 8.53
CA SER A 282 -16.85 -3.39 9.50
C SER A 282 -17.52 -4.76 9.71
N THR A 283 -17.48 -5.64 8.71
CA THR A 283 -18.02 -7.01 8.83
C THR A 283 -17.07 -7.86 9.66
N LEU A 284 -15.76 -7.75 9.42
CA LEU A 284 -14.75 -8.43 10.23
C LEU A 284 -14.70 -7.91 11.66
N ASP A 285 -14.89 -6.60 11.87
CA ASP A 285 -15.03 -5.97 13.19
C ASP A 285 -16.18 -6.61 13.98
N ALA A 286 -17.37 -6.74 13.37
CA ALA A 286 -18.53 -7.35 14.02
C ALA A 286 -18.27 -8.81 14.42
N LYS A 287 -17.69 -9.62 13.52
CA LYS A 287 -17.34 -11.02 13.80
C LYS A 287 -16.28 -11.13 14.90
N ALA A 288 -15.26 -10.29 14.87
CA ALA A 288 -14.22 -10.23 15.88
C ALA A 288 -14.80 -9.83 17.26
N GLN A 289 -15.79 -8.94 17.29
CA GLN A 289 -16.46 -8.52 18.51
C GLN A 289 -17.27 -9.65 19.15
N GLU A 290 -17.96 -10.47 18.34
CA GLU A 290 -18.61 -11.70 18.81
C GLU A 290 -17.59 -12.70 19.37
N CYS A 291 -16.44 -12.86 18.71
CA CYS A 291 -15.33 -13.67 19.22
C CYS A 291 -14.86 -13.19 20.60
N ALA A 292 -14.65 -11.88 20.78
CA ALA A 292 -14.18 -11.33 22.05
C ALA A 292 -15.22 -11.55 23.17
N LEU A 293 -16.52 -11.41 22.87
CA LEU A 293 -17.59 -11.77 23.79
C LEU A 293 -17.54 -13.25 24.17
N MET A 294 -17.39 -14.16 23.21
CA MET A 294 -17.30 -15.61 23.47
C MET A 294 -16.14 -15.95 24.42
N MET A 295 -14.94 -15.39 24.20
CA MET A 295 -13.80 -15.61 25.09
C MET A 295 -14.07 -15.07 26.50
N THR A 296 -14.76 -13.91 26.58
CA THR A 296 -15.11 -13.26 27.84
C THR A 296 -16.15 -14.03 28.63
N ALA A 297 -17.20 -14.51 27.96
CA ALA A 297 -18.28 -15.29 28.57
C ALA A 297 -17.76 -16.61 29.16
N ASN A 298 -16.71 -17.19 28.56
CA ASN A 298 -16.16 -18.49 28.95
C ASN A 298 -14.84 -18.38 29.73
N GLY A 299 -14.28 -17.18 29.90
CA GLY A 299 -13.03 -16.93 30.64
C GLY A 299 -11.81 -17.65 30.07
N GLN A 300 -11.77 -17.92 28.76
CA GLN A 300 -10.70 -18.70 28.13
C GLN A 300 -10.49 -18.31 26.67
N LEU A 301 -9.27 -18.53 26.16
CA LEU A 301 -8.91 -18.39 24.74
C LEU A 301 -9.04 -19.75 24.03
N ASN A 302 -9.66 -19.77 22.84
CA ASN A 302 -9.73 -20.98 22.01
C ASN A 302 -9.95 -20.61 20.53
N HIS A 303 -9.06 -21.05 19.64
CA HIS A 303 -9.23 -20.85 18.20
C HIS A 303 -10.33 -21.74 17.57
N SER A 304 -10.78 -22.77 18.27
CA SER A 304 -11.84 -23.70 17.84
C SER A 304 -12.89 -23.84 18.94
N PRO A 305 -13.64 -22.77 19.26
CA PRO A 305 -14.61 -22.80 20.35
C PRO A 305 -15.73 -23.82 20.04
N PRO A 306 -16.08 -24.70 20.98
CA PRO A 306 -17.17 -25.66 20.79
C PRO A 306 -18.52 -24.95 20.81
N GLY A 307 -19.50 -25.50 20.06
CA GLY A 307 -20.87 -24.97 20.01
C GLY A 307 -21.63 -24.99 21.35
N SER A 308 -21.06 -25.59 22.39
CA SER A 308 -21.61 -25.60 23.75
C SER A 308 -21.17 -24.40 24.62
N TRP A 309 -20.34 -23.51 24.09
CA TRP A 309 -19.90 -22.31 24.82
C TRP A 309 -21.04 -21.33 25.07
N ASP A 310 -20.96 -20.62 26.20
CA ASP A 310 -21.84 -19.50 26.47
C ASP A 310 -21.63 -18.40 25.42
N CYS A 311 -22.73 -17.80 24.97
CA CYS A 311 -22.76 -16.78 23.91
C CYS A 311 -22.13 -17.23 22.58
N TYR A 312 -22.09 -18.53 22.31
CA TYR A 312 -21.57 -19.05 21.04
C TYR A 312 -22.35 -18.52 19.84
N THR A 313 -21.61 -18.07 18.83
CA THR A 313 -22.10 -17.79 17.48
C THR A 313 -21.18 -18.44 16.44
N SER A 314 -21.70 -18.75 15.27
CA SER A 314 -20.88 -19.26 14.15
C SER A 314 -19.86 -18.24 13.68
N ASP A 315 -20.24 -16.96 13.72
CA ASP A 315 -19.44 -15.83 13.27
C ASP A 315 -18.27 -15.53 14.23
N GLY A 316 -18.54 -15.53 15.54
CA GLY A 316 -17.51 -15.46 16.57
C GLY A 316 -16.57 -16.68 16.55
N ALA A 317 -17.09 -17.88 16.28
CA ALA A 317 -16.25 -19.08 16.12
C ALA A 317 -15.35 -19.01 14.88
N GLN A 318 -15.87 -18.49 13.75
CA GLN A 318 -15.09 -18.23 12.55
C GLN A 318 -13.96 -17.23 12.83
N ALA A 319 -14.31 -16.10 13.46
CA ALA A 319 -13.33 -15.09 13.84
C ALA A 319 -12.27 -15.66 14.79
N ALA A 320 -12.65 -16.49 15.77
CA ALA A 320 -11.69 -17.14 16.67
C ALA A 320 -10.64 -17.96 15.92
N GLY A 321 -11.03 -18.70 14.88
CA GLY A 321 -10.13 -19.49 14.05
C GLY A 321 -9.27 -18.68 13.07
N SER A 322 -9.62 -17.41 12.83
CA SER A 322 -8.96 -16.52 11.86
C SER A 322 -8.26 -15.32 12.50
N SER A 323 -8.28 -15.23 13.84
CA SER A 323 -7.78 -14.07 14.59
C SER A 323 -6.57 -14.40 15.43
N ASN A 324 -5.77 -13.38 15.69
CA ASN A 324 -4.92 -13.33 16.87
C ASN A 324 -5.81 -13.15 18.11
N LEU A 325 -5.58 -13.94 19.16
CA LEU A 325 -6.41 -13.97 20.37
C LEU A 325 -5.61 -13.59 21.61
N ALA A 326 -6.14 -12.69 22.44
CA ALA A 326 -5.46 -12.26 23.66
C ALA A 326 -6.41 -12.14 24.85
N GLY A 327 -5.91 -12.46 26.05
CA GLY A 327 -6.57 -12.26 27.33
C GLY A 327 -6.32 -10.87 27.91
N THR A 328 -6.37 -9.85 27.05
CA THR A 328 -6.33 -8.44 27.43
C THR A 328 -7.16 -7.63 26.43
N SER A 329 -7.44 -6.37 26.75
CA SER A 329 -8.20 -5.44 25.90
C SER A 329 -7.44 -5.08 24.63
N GLY A 330 -8.17 -4.61 23.61
CA GLY A 330 -7.72 -4.52 22.22
C GLY A 330 -6.44 -3.73 21.97
N VAL A 331 -6.28 -2.55 22.58
CA VAL A 331 -5.10 -1.70 22.37
C VAL A 331 -3.86 -2.35 22.97
N GLY A 332 -3.91 -2.72 24.26
CA GLY A 332 -2.82 -3.44 24.92
C GLY A 332 -2.55 -4.83 24.33
N ALA A 333 -3.53 -5.45 23.68
CA ALA A 333 -3.36 -6.73 22.99
C ALA A 333 -2.42 -6.64 21.79
N VAL A 334 -2.34 -5.49 21.11
CA VAL A 334 -1.43 -5.32 19.96
C VAL A 334 0.03 -5.50 20.38
N ASP A 335 0.45 -4.85 21.47
CA ASP A 335 1.81 -5.01 22.02
C ASP A 335 2.06 -6.47 22.45
N LEU A 336 1.04 -7.15 22.99
CA LEU A 336 1.14 -8.57 23.37
C LEU A 336 1.25 -9.49 22.17
N TYR A 337 0.52 -9.23 21.08
CA TYR A 337 0.65 -9.96 19.82
C TYR A 337 2.05 -9.79 19.22
N MET A 338 2.62 -8.59 19.32
CA MET A 338 3.98 -8.33 18.88
C MET A 338 5.03 -8.93 19.81
N ALA A 339 4.83 -8.99 21.12
CA ALA A 339 5.73 -9.70 22.02
C ALA A 339 5.65 -11.22 21.83
N ASP A 340 4.45 -11.75 21.59
CA ASP A 340 4.13 -13.15 21.30
C ASP A 340 4.63 -14.21 22.30
N PRO A 341 4.40 -14.03 23.62
CA PRO A 341 4.74 -15.05 24.61
C PRO A 341 3.88 -16.31 24.45
N GLY A 342 4.47 -17.46 24.76
CA GLY A 342 3.76 -18.74 24.77
C GLY A 342 3.68 -19.47 23.43
N ASN A 343 4.23 -18.89 22.35
CA ASN A 343 4.21 -19.47 21.01
C ASN A 343 5.61 -19.76 20.44
N PRO A 344 6.53 -20.42 21.18
CA PRO A 344 7.96 -20.49 20.84
C PRO A 344 8.26 -21.22 19.51
N THR A 345 7.33 -22.03 19.01
CA THR A 345 7.49 -22.79 17.75
C THR A 345 6.84 -22.13 16.55
N THR A 346 6.04 -21.07 16.75
CA THR A 346 5.29 -20.42 15.67
C THR A 346 5.54 -18.93 15.60
N ILE A 347 5.56 -18.23 16.75
CA ILE A 347 5.54 -16.76 16.85
C ILE A 347 4.43 -16.21 15.94
N GLY A 348 3.26 -16.86 15.98
CA GLY A 348 2.22 -16.65 14.99
C GLY A 348 1.56 -15.27 15.05
N HIS A 349 1.38 -14.70 16.24
CA HIS A 349 0.66 -13.43 16.38
C HIS A 349 1.44 -12.28 15.73
N ARG A 350 2.73 -12.16 16.05
CA ARG A 350 3.63 -11.16 15.47
C ARG A 350 3.75 -11.35 13.96
N ARG A 351 3.95 -12.60 13.53
CA ARG A 351 4.17 -12.92 12.12
C ARG A 351 2.98 -12.60 11.24
N TRP A 352 1.75 -12.79 11.75
CA TRP A 352 0.54 -12.36 11.06
C TRP A 352 0.49 -10.84 10.87
N ILE A 353 0.75 -10.05 11.92
CA ILE A 353 0.78 -8.57 11.83
C ILE A 353 1.81 -8.11 10.78
N LEU A 354 2.96 -8.78 10.72
CA LEU A 354 4.06 -8.45 9.82
C LEU A 354 4.00 -9.17 8.47
N SER A 355 2.90 -9.86 8.16
CA SER A 355 2.79 -10.63 6.91
C SER A 355 2.50 -9.73 5.70
N ASN A 356 2.90 -10.21 4.52
CA ASN A 356 2.51 -9.62 3.24
C ASN A 356 0.99 -9.62 3.06
N SER A 357 0.33 -10.69 3.52
CA SER A 357 -1.11 -10.92 3.31
C SER A 357 -2.03 -10.23 4.30
N PHE A 358 -1.49 -9.61 5.35
CA PHE A 358 -2.30 -8.94 6.36
C PHE A 358 -3.07 -7.76 5.77
N GLY A 359 -4.37 -7.69 6.09
CA GLY A 359 -5.26 -6.61 5.64
C GLY A 359 -6.27 -7.04 4.57
N PRO A 360 -7.51 -6.50 4.58
CA PRO A 360 -8.09 -5.72 5.69
C PRO A 360 -8.20 -6.57 6.97
N THR A 361 -8.28 -5.91 8.14
CA THR A 361 -8.40 -6.57 9.46
C THR A 361 -9.76 -6.29 10.10
N GLY A 362 -10.06 -6.95 11.20
CA GLY A 362 -11.24 -6.72 12.03
C GLY A 362 -10.82 -6.75 13.49
N LEU A 363 -11.28 -5.78 14.27
CA LEU A 363 -10.89 -5.56 15.66
C LEU A 363 -12.11 -5.75 16.55
N GLY A 364 -12.05 -6.73 17.45
CA GLY A 364 -13.09 -6.96 18.44
C GLY A 364 -12.48 -7.05 19.82
N SER A 365 -13.10 -6.39 20.80
CA SER A 365 -12.60 -6.45 22.16
C SER A 365 -13.67 -6.24 23.22
N THR A 366 -13.47 -6.86 24.38
CA THR A 366 -14.14 -6.52 25.64
C THR A 366 -13.11 -5.90 26.58
N ASN A 367 -13.50 -5.59 27.81
CA ASN A 367 -12.56 -5.13 28.84
C ASN A 367 -11.50 -6.16 29.25
N SER A 368 -11.51 -7.39 28.71
CA SER A 368 -10.62 -8.46 29.14
C SER A 368 -10.11 -9.37 28.03
N TYR A 369 -10.70 -9.31 26.84
CA TYR A 369 -10.31 -10.16 25.72
C TYR A 369 -10.30 -9.39 24.40
N SER A 370 -9.44 -9.82 23.49
CA SER A 370 -9.29 -9.24 22.15
C SER A 370 -9.23 -10.35 21.11
N CYS A 371 -9.94 -10.13 20.01
CA CYS A 371 -9.81 -10.89 18.77
C CYS A 371 -9.46 -9.90 17.66
N MET A 372 -8.31 -10.09 17.00
CA MET A 372 -7.92 -9.32 15.83
C MET A 372 -7.83 -10.24 14.62
N TRP A 373 -8.70 -10.06 13.65
CA TRP A 373 -8.74 -10.86 12.42
C TRP A 373 -7.40 -10.75 11.68
N ALA A 374 -6.70 -11.87 11.59
CA ALA A 374 -5.35 -11.95 11.09
C ALA A 374 -5.27 -12.34 9.61
N PHE A 375 -6.25 -13.09 9.10
CA PHE A 375 -6.23 -13.62 7.74
C PHE A 375 -6.73 -12.58 6.75
N GLY A 376 -5.81 -11.95 6.03
CA GLY A 376 -6.11 -10.99 4.97
C GLY A 376 -5.87 -11.54 3.57
N SER A 377 -6.04 -10.66 2.59
CA SER A 377 -5.82 -10.93 1.16
C SER A 377 -4.92 -9.89 0.49
N SER A 378 -4.32 -9.00 1.28
CA SER A 378 -3.40 -7.97 0.79
C SER A 378 -2.10 -8.58 0.27
N ASN A 379 -1.21 -7.75 -0.28
CA ASN A 379 0.15 -8.16 -0.58
C ASN A 379 1.10 -6.97 -0.47
N ALA A 380 1.92 -6.95 0.58
CA ALA A 380 2.94 -5.90 0.77
C ALA A 380 4.17 -6.05 -0.13
N GLY A 381 4.34 -7.17 -0.85
CA GLY A 381 5.42 -7.37 -1.81
C GLY A 381 6.83 -7.49 -1.22
N LYS A 382 6.98 -7.72 0.09
CA LYS A 382 8.29 -7.89 0.74
C LYS A 382 8.86 -9.27 0.46
N SER A 383 10.13 -9.32 0.07
CA SER A 383 10.88 -10.57 -0.03
C SER A 383 11.08 -11.24 1.34
N TRP A 384 11.25 -10.44 2.38
CA TRP A 384 11.37 -10.88 3.76
C TRP A 384 11.06 -9.70 4.70
N THR A 385 10.74 -10.01 5.95
CA THR A 385 10.50 -9.02 7.01
C THR A 385 11.19 -9.49 8.29
N ALA A 386 11.75 -8.57 9.06
CA ALA A 386 12.37 -8.85 10.34
C ALA A 386 11.72 -8.05 11.47
N TRP A 387 11.83 -8.57 12.69
CA TRP A 387 11.48 -7.86 13.92
C TRP A 387 12.48 -8.20 15.01
N PRO A 388 13.35 -7.26 15.45
CA PRO A 388 13.48 -5.86 15.00
C PRO A 388 13.70 -5.68 13.50
N SER A 389 13.20 -4.58 12.96
CA SER A 389 13.31 -4.24 11.54
C SER A 389 14.66 -3.59 11.22
N PRO A 390 15.08 -3.58 9.94
CA PRO A 390 16.24 -2.82 9.48
C PRO A 390 16.09 -1.32 9.71
N GLY A 391 17.19 -0.62 9.97
CA GLY A 391 17.21 0.83 10.20
C GLY A 391 16.96 1.19 11.67
N VAL A 392 16.41 2.39 11.91
CA VAL A 392 16.13 2.84 13.28
C VAL A 392 15.00 2.02 13.91
N PHE A 393 15.25 1.51 15.11
CA PHE A 393 14.30 0.71 15.87
C PHE A 393 14.09 1.26 17.29
N PRO A 394 12.85 1.58 17.70
CA PRO A 394 12.57 2.05 19.05
C PRO A 394 12.92 1.01 20.11
N PHE A 395 13.79 1.35 21.07
CA PHE A 395 14.11 0.47 22.20
C PHE A 395 12.87 0.09 23.02
N GLN A 396 11.89 1.00 23.11
CA GLN A 396 10.61 0.77 23.77
C GLN A 396 9.81 -0.35 23.08
N ALA A 397 10.01 -0.61 21.78
CA ALA A 397 9.39 -1.72 21.09
C ALA A 397 9.95 -3.08 21.54
N VAL A 398 11.19 -3.12 22.05
CA VAL A 398 11.78 -4.33 22.65
C VAL A 398 11.03 -4.74 23.93
N THR A 399 10.50 -3.76 24.66
CA THR A 399 9.91 -3.91 26.00
C THR A 399 8.46 -3.46 26.09
N ALA A 400 7.75 -3.36 24.97
CA ALA A 400 6.39 -2.80 24.89
C ALA A 400 5.33 -3.63 25.64
N SER A 401 5.63 -4.89 25.94
CA SER A 401 4.78 -5.77 26.73
C SER A 401 5.48 -6.22 28.01
N TRP A 402 4.76 -6.89 28.91
CA TRP A 402 5.31 -7.46 30.14
C TRP A 402 6.43 -8.48 29.88
N THR A 403 6.49 -9.03 28.67
CA THR A 403 7.61 -9.80 28.13
C THR A 403 8.22 -9.06 26.95
N GLY A 404 9.54 -9.00 26.89
CA GLY A 404 10.24 -8.38 25.78
C GLY A 404 10.54 -9.35 24.65
N ILE A 405 10.84 -8.81 23.47
CA ILE A 405 11.18 -9.62 22.28
C ILE A 405 12.53 -10.34 22.44
N ASP A 406 13.40 -9.90 23.36
CA ASP A 406 14.62 -10.65 23.73
C ASP A 406 14.30 -11.99 24.41
N SER A 407 13.13 -12.12 25.05
CA SER A 407 12.70 -13.37 25.69
C SER A 407 12.03 -14.33 24.70
N THR A 408 11.26 -13.80 23.76
CA THR A 408 10.57 -14.60 22.73
C THR A 408 11.41 -14.84 21.49
N GLY A 409 12.44 -14.01 21.29
CA GLY A 409 13.33 -13.99 20.14
C GLY A 409 12.98 -12.89 19.15
N TRP A 410 14.03 -12.37 18.51
CA TRP A 410 13.92 -11.62 17.27
C TRP A 410 13.45 -12.57 16.17
N THR A 411 12.83 -12.09 15.11
CA THR A 411 12.27 -12.93 14.04
C THR A 411 12.66 -12.45 12.67
N LEU A 412 12.83 -13.37 11.72
CA LEU A 412 12.90 -13.09 10.30
C LEU A 412 11.97 -14.05 9.56
N GLN A 413 11.17 -13.54 8.64
CA GLN A 413 10.18 -14.31 7.89
C GLN A 413 10.21 -13.99 6.39
N SER A 414 9.85 -14.97 5.57
CA SER A 414 9.76 -14.83 4.11
C SER A 414 8.74 -15.82 3.52
N ASP A 415 8.08 -15.40 2.45
CA ASP A 415 7.19 -16.27 1.67
C ASP A 415 7.94 -17.09 0.61
N SER A 416 9.10 -16.62 0.17
CA SER A 416 9.84 -17.15 -0.99
C SER A 416 11.25 -17.64 -0.65
N ILE A 417 11.91 -17.04 0.34
CA ILE A 417 13.26 -17.41 0.77
C ILE A 417 13.17 -18.53 1.80
N ASN A 418 13.73 -19.69 1.46
CA ASN A 418 13.76 -20.83 2.35
C ASN A 418 14.79 -20.64 3.47
N LEU A 419 14.30 -20.58 4.72
CA LEU A 419 15.12 -20.32 5.91
C LEU A 419 15.54 -21.59 6.67
N ASN A 420 15.20 -22.79 6.19
CA ASN A 420 15.39 -24.05 6.93
C ASN A 420 16.85 -24.34 7.32
N ASN A 421 17.82 -23.82 6.58
CA ASN A 421 19.25 -24.02 6.82
C ASN A 421 19.94 -22.74 7.35
N ALA A 422 19.16 -21.72 7.72
CA ALA A 422 19.67 -20.44 8.14
C ALA A 422 20.66 -20.57 9.31
N GLN A 423 21.82 -19.93 9.16
CA GLN A 423 22.77 -19.68 10.23
C GLN A 423 22.76 -18.18 10.50
N VAL A 424 22.68 -17.79 11.78
CA VAL A 424 22.57 -16.38 12.17
C VAL A 424 23.78 -16.00 13.01
N THR A 425 24.37 -14.86 12.66
CA THR A 425 25.31 -14.13 13.52
C THR A 425 24.77 -12.73 13.78
N ILE A 426 24.89 -12.26 15.01
CA ILE A 426 24.58 -10.88 15.37
C ILE A 426 25.83 -10.25 15.98
N THR A 427 26.24 -9.11 15.46
CA THR A 427 27.36 -8.33 16.02
C THR A 427 26.89 -6.95 16.44
N MET A 428 27.23 -6.56 17.67
CA MET A 428 26.97 -5.22 18.19
C MET A 428 28.17 -4.31 17.88
N ASP A 429 27.88 -3.16 17.26
CA ASP A 429 28.82 -2.13 16.79
C ASP A 429 29.95 -2.72 15.92
N GLY A 430 29.64 -3.76 15.14
CA GLY A 430 30.58 -4.48 14.28
C GLY A 430 31.71 -5.23 14.99
N ILE A 431 31.74 -5.22 16.34
CA ILE A 431 32.87 -5.72 17.13
C ILE A 431 32.45 -6.89 18.02
N THR A 432 31.35 -6.74 18.76
CA THR A 432 31.00 -7.68 19.83
C THR A 432 30.04 -8.74 19.31
N ASN A 433 30.48 -10.00 19.25
CA ASN A 433 29.58 -11.12 18.93
C ASN A 433 28.47 -11.26 19.99
N ARG A 434 27.23 -11.33 19.53
CA ARG A 434 26.01 -11.47 20.34
C ARG A 434 25.34 -12.79 19.99
N PRO A 435 25.69 -13.89 20.67
CA PRO A 435 25.22 -15.23 20.28
C PRO A 435 23.71 -15.39 20.49
N VAL A 436 23.07 -16.16 19.62
CA VAL A 436 21.62 -16.41 19.64
C VAL A 436 21.29 -17.90 19.52
N ASN A 437 20.20 -18.33 20.14
CA ASN A 437 19.55 -19.61 19.85
C ASN A 437 18.62 -19.43 18.65
N ILE A 438 18.84 -20.20 17.59
CA ILE A 438 18.01 -20.16 16.38
C ILE A 438 16.97 -21.27 16.48
N THR A 439 15.71 -20.94 16.23
CA THR A 439 14.61 -21.92 16.12
C THR A 439 13.92 -21.75 14.78
N GLN A 440 13.78 -22.85 14.02
CA GLN A 440 12.92 -22.85 12.83
C GLN A 440 11.46 -22.82 13.28
N LEU A 441 10.71 -21.86 12.75
CA LEU A 441 9.30 -21.69 13.09
C LEU A 441 8.40 -22.41 12.08
N GLY A 442 7.24 -22.86 12.54
CA GLY A 442 6.25 -23.53 11.69
C GLY A 442 5.77 -22.66 10.53
N SER A 443 5.47 -23.27 9.39
CA SER A 443 4.86 -22.60 8.24
C SER A 443 3.37 -22.30 8.49
N GLY A 444 2.79 -21.40 7.68
CA GLY A 444 1.34 -21.12 7.70
C GLY A 444 0.90 -20.14 8.79
N TYR A 445 1.83 -19.38 9.37
CA TYR A 445 1.57 -18.32 10.34
C TYR A 445 2.06 -17.00 9.77
N GLY A 446 1.31 -16.41 8.83
CA GLY A 446 1.69 -15.18 8.14
C GLY A 446 2.78 -15.32 7.08
N SER A 447 3.59 -16.37 7.10
CA SER A 447 4.58 -16.65 6.07
C SER A 447 4.85 -18.13 5.85
N THR A 448 5.48 -18.46 4.72
CA THR A 448 5.94 -19.82 4.39
C THR A 448 7.12 -20.25 5.27
N TYR A 449 8.13 -19.39 5.41
CA TYR A 449 9.36 -19.66 6.16
C TYR A 449 9.58 -18.60 7.23
N ALA A 450 10.07 -19.01 8.40
CA ALA A 450 10.49 -18.09 9.45
C ALA A 450 11.47 -18.74 10.43
N ILE A 451 12.30 -17.91 11.06
CA ILE A 451 13.18 -18.26 12.17
C ILE A 451 12.97 -17.28 13.34
N SER A 452 13.18 -17.77 14.56
CA SER A 452 13.43 -16.92 15.73
C SER A 452 14.89 -16.98 16.16
N MET A 453 15.37 -15.90 16.76
CA MET A 453 16.73 -15.66 17.21
C MET A 453 16.66 -15.14 18.64
N ILE A 454 16.85 -16.02 19.62
CA ILE A 454 16.75 -15.66 21.05
C ILE A 454 18.15 -15.32 21.58
N PRO A 455 18.41 -14.10 22.08
CA PRO A 455 19.64 -13.72 22.77
C PRO A 455 20.13 -14.75 23.81
N GLN A 456 21.40 -15.13 23.74
CA GLN A 456 22.05 -16.02 24.72
C GLN A 456 22.86 -15.21 25.73
N GLY A 457 22.26 -14.90 26.89
CA GLY A 457 22.98 -14.25 28.00
C GLY A 457 23.29 -12.77 27.77
N TRP A 458 22.56 -12.12 26.87
CA TRP A 458 22.59 -10.68 26.66
C TRP A 458 21.18 -10.15 26.43
N THR A 459 21.02 -8.85 26.62
CA THR A 459 19.79 -8.10 26.29
C THR A 459 20.15 -6.96 25.35
N THR A 460 19.18 -6.57 24.54
CA THR A 460 19.26 -5.45 23.61
C THR A 460 19.47 -4.15 24.39
N GLN A 461 20.28 -3.25 23.85
CA GLN A 461 20.67 -1.98 24.47
C GLN A 461 20.45 -0.85 23.46
N ALA A 462 19.88 0.25 23.92
CA ALA A 462 19.78 1.47 23.12
C ALA A 462 21.15 2.13 22.89
N GLY A 463 21.27 2.88 21.80
CA GLY A 463 22.50 3.56 21.38
C GLY A 463 23.51 2.65 20.68
N HIS A 464 23.09 1.46 20.26
CA HIS A 464 23.95 0.46 19.62
C HIS A 464 23.37 -0.01 18.29
N VAL A 465 24.26 -0.37 17.37
CA VAL A 465 23.88 -0.97 16.08
C VAL A 465 24.12 -2.47 16.13
N TYR A 466 23.11 -3.26 15.79
CA TYR A 466 23.19 -4.70 15.70
C TYR A 466 23.13 -5.14 14.24
N THR A 467 24.26 -5.60 13.71
CA THR A 467 24.32 -6.20 12.37
C THR A 467 23.91 -7.66 12.45
N VAL A 468 22.82 -8.02 11.78
CA VAL A 468 22.31 -9.39 11.67
C VAL A 468 22.72 -9.94 10.31
N SER A 469 23.45 -11.06 10.30
CA SER A 469 23.81 -11.78 9.07
C SER A 469 23.21 -13.19 9.09
N VAL A 470 22.40 -13.48 8.08
CA VAL A 470 21.69 -14.75 7.86
C VAL A 470 22.25 -15.43 6.62
N THR A 471 23.00 -16.49 6.85
CA THR A 471 23.75 -17.25 5.84
C THR A 471 23.20 -18.67 5.69
N GLY A 472 23.69 -19.45 4.73
CA GLY A 472 23.20 -20.81 4.47
C GLY A 472 21.83 -20.86 3.80
N ILE A 473 21.37 -19.71 3.30
CA ILE A 473 20.14 -19.49 2.53
C ILE A 473 20.50 -18.81 1.20
N THR A 474 19.55 -18.63 0.30
CA THR A 474 19.78 -17.92 -0.97
C THR A 474 18.59 -17.05 -1.33
N PRO A 475 18.76 -15.72 -1.51
CA PRO A 475 19.98 -14.97 -1.21
C PRO A 475 20.29 -14.95 0.30
N GLU A 476 21.56 -14.76 0.66
CA GLU A 476 21.93 -14.43 2.03
C GLU A 476 21.40 -13.04 2.38
N ILE A 477 21.04 -12.83 3.64
CA ILE A 477 20.44 -11.58 4.11
C ILE A 477 21.37 -10.97 5.16
N THR A 478 21.67 -9.69 5.04
CA THR A 478 22.37 -8.93 6.08
C THR A 478 21.70 -7.57 6.23
N TYR A 479 21.46 -7.15 7.46
CA TYR A 479 20.83 -5.87 7.79
C TYR A 479 21.29 -5.36 9.16
N ASP A 480 21.21 -4.05 9.34
CA ASP A 480 21.53 -3.38 10.60
C ASP A 480 20.25 -2.95 11.32
N VAL A 481 20.24 -3.12 12.64
CA VAL A 481 19.22 -2.62 13.55
C VAL A 481 19.87 -1.55 14.43
N GLU A 482 19.53 -0.28 14.20
CA GLU A 482 19.97 0.84 15.02
C GLU A 482 18.97 1.04 16.16
N VAL A 483 19.30 0.50 17.35
CA VAL A 483 18.38 0.54 18.49
C VAL A 483 18.48 1.90 19.17
N THR A 484 17.40 2.67 19.12
CA THR A 484 17.38 4.05 19.64
C THR A 484 16.41 4.20 20.81
N ASP A 485 16.85 4.90 21.85
CA ASP A 485 15.98 5.27 22.97
C ASP A 485 15.08 6.43 22.55
N CYS A 486 13.82 6.13 22.25
CA CYS A 486 12.86 7.14 21.81
C CYS A 486 12.25 7.96 22.96
N ALA A 487 12.60 7.70 24.23
CA ALA A 487 12.04 8.46 25.35
C ALA A 487 12.49 9.94 25.39
N GLY A 488 13.57 10.27 24.66
CA GLY A 488 14.14 11.62 24.60
C GLY A 488 13.71 12.47 23.41
N TYR A 489 12.79 12.00 22.57
CA TYR A 489 12.41 12.62 21.29
C TYR A 489 10.98 13.13 21.26
#